data_AF-A0A3L7ULL5-F1
#
_entry.id   AF-A0A3L7ULL5-F1
#
_cell.length_a   1.000
_cell.length_b   1.000
_cell.length_c   1.000
_cell.angle_alpha   90.00
_cell.angle_beta   90.00
_cell.angle_gamma   90.00
#
_symmetry.space_group_name_H-M   'P 1'
#
loop_
_entity.id
_entity.type
_entity.pdbx_description
1 polymer ?
#
loop_
_entity_poly.entity_id
_entity_poly.type
_entity_poly.pdbx_seq_one_letter_code
_entity_poly.pdbx_strand_id
1 'polypeptide(L)'
;MEFFMRSLLLFLALSFFAAAVSSTAEAQTTTKSASSTAQQDAETMARTGVLQHCGRAGGAVEGIGFGQSPDSAIKNCCYWGQRKPREIGICRGHRGWFACVRYW
;
A
#
# COMPACT_ATOMS: atom_id res chain seq x y z
N MET A 1 -10.60 61.14 -23.49
CA MET A 1 -10.19 60.59 -22.18
C MET A 1 -10.55 59.10 -22.06
N GLU A 2 -10.40 58.32 -23.14
CA GLU A 2 -10.88 56.93 -23.23
C GLU A 2 -9.76 55.88 -23.03
N PHE A 3 -8.50 56.30 -23.07
CA PHE A 3 -7.35 55.40 -22.93
C PHE A 3 -6.99 55.08 -21.46
N PHE A 4 -7.43 55.90 -20.51
CA PHE A 4 -7.05 55.76 -19.10
C PHE A 4 -7.82 54.64 -18.38
N MET A 5 -9.07 54.39 -18.79
CA MET A 5 -9.98 53.45 -18.11
C MET A 5 -9.78 51.99 -18.52
N ARG A 6 -9.28 51.73 -19.73
CA ARG A 6 -8.91 50.39 -20.21
C ARG A 6 -7.60 49.87 -19.61
N SER A 7 -6.68 50.78 -19.29
CA SER A 7 -5.41 50.43 -18.63
C SER A 7 -5.62 50.02 -17.16
N LEU A 8 -6.57 50.66 -16.47
CA LEU A 8 -6.90 50.34 -15.07
C LEU A 8 -7.53 48.95 -14.90
N LEU A 9 -8.32 48.49 -15.89
CA LEU A 9 -8.97 47.18 -15.87
C LEU A 9 -8.01 46.01 -16.12
N LEU A 10 -6.89 46.25 -16.82
CA LEU A 10 -5.85 45.23 -17.02
C LEU A 10 -4.98 45.02 -15.78
N PHE A 11 -4.77 46.08 -14.98
CA PHE A 11 -4.02 45.96 -13.73
C PHE A 11 -4.79 45.27 -12.60
N LEU A 12 -6.12 45.31 -12.61
CA LEU A 12 -6.95 44.66 -11.58
C LEU A 12 -7.14 43.16 -11.81
N ALA A 13 -6.90 42.66 -13.03
CA ALA A 13 -7.01 41.24 -13.37
C ALA A 13 -5.74 40.44 -13.06
N LEU A 14 -4.60 41.10 -12.84
CA LEU A 14 -3.30 40.45 -12.60
C LEU A 14 -2.98 40.24 -11.12
N SER A 15 -3.78 40.79 -10.21
CA SER A 15 -3.56 40.74 -8.76
C SER A 15 -4.22 39.55 -8.06
N PHE A 16 -4.92 38.68 -8.79
CA PHE A 16 -5.65 37.53 -8.21
C PHE A 16 -4.92 36.18 -8.33
N PHE A 17 -3.66 36.16 -8.78
CA PHE A 17 -2.92 34.92 -9.08
C PHE A 17 -1.71 34.66 -8.17
N ALA A 18 -1.66 35.29 -7.00
CA ALA A 18 -0.56 35.14 -6.04
C ALA A 18 -1.03 34.59 -4.68
N ALA A 19 -2.03 33.71 -4.66
CA ALA A 19 -2.34 32.92 -3.48
C ALA A 19 -1.19 31.93 -3.25
N ALA A 20 -0.36 32.26 -2.27
CA ALA A 20 0.82 31.52 -1.85
C ALA A 20 0.50 30.04 -1.59
N VAL A 21 1.03 29.15 -2.44
CA VAL A 21 1.11 27.73 -2.13
C VAL A 21 2.32 27.54 -1.22
N SER A 22 2.08 27.59 0.09
CA SER A 22 3.09 27.22 1.08
C SER A 22 3.06 25.70 1.21
N SER A 23 3.78 25.00 0.34
CA SER A 23 3.95 23.56 0.44
C SER A 23 4.91 23.27 1.58
N THR A 24 4.40 23.10 2.80
CA THR A 24 5.16 22.51 3.90
C THR A 24 5.46 21.07 3.53
N ALA A 25 6.66 20.81 3.02
CA ALA A 25 7.18 19.47 2.86
C ALA A 25 7.43 18.90 4.27
N GLU A 26 6.44 18.19 4.82
CA GLU A 26 6.68 17.30 5.94
C GLU A 26 7.67 16.23 5.48
N ALA A 27 8.90 16.30 5.97
CA ALA A 27 9.86 15.24 5.84
C ALA A 27 9.38 14.06 6.72
N GLN A 28 8.52 13.22 6.16
CA GLN A 28 8.05 12.00 6.80
C GLN A 28 9.22 11.03 6.96
N THR A 29 9.85 11.08 8.13
CA THR A 29 10.91 10.14 8.49
C THR A 29 10.25 8.79 8.75
N THR A 30 10.19 7.93 7.72
CA THR A 30 9.76 6.55 7.88
C THR A 30 10.88 5.79 8.57
N THR A 31 10.78 5.60 9.89
CA THR A 31 11.61 4.64 10.59
C THR A 31 11.31 3.25 10.00
N LYS A 32 12.24 2.71 9.22
CA LYS A 32 12.21 1.32 8.76
C LYS A 32 12.43 0.43 9.99
N SER A 33 11.37 0.16 10.74
CA SER A 33 11.38 -0.81 11.85
C SER A 33 10.03 -1.50 11.99
N ALA A 34 9.46 -1.91 10.85
CA ALA A 34 8.46 -2.97 10.83
C ALA A 34 8.97 -4.03 9.85
N SER A 35 9.22 -5.23 10.38
CA SER A 35 9.14 -6.44 9.56
C SER A 35 7.86 -6.38 8.71
N SER A 36 7.91 -6.80 7.44
CA SER A 36 6.73 -6.75 6.58
C SER A 36 5.57 -7.52 7.22
N THR A 37 4.38 -6.92 7.21
CA THR A 37 3.16 -7.57 7.71
C THR A 37 2.76 -8.68 6.75
N ALA A 38 2.02 -9.67 7.25
CA ALA A 38 1.47 -10.74 6.41
C ALA A 38 0.62 -10.16 5.26
N GLN A 39 -0.09 -9.07 5.53
CA GLN A 39 -0.91 -8.38 4.53
C GLN A 39 -0.07 -7.72 3.43
N GLN A 40 1.02 -7.03 3.78
CA GLN A 40 1.92 -6.43 2.80
C GLN A 40 2.55 -7.48 1.88
N ASP A 41 2.88 -8.66 2.43
CA ASP A 41 3.39 -9.77 1.64
C ASP A 41 2.32 -10.35 0.71
N ALA A 42 1.09 -10.52 1.18
CA ALA A 42 -0.03 -10.96 0.35
C ALA A 42 -0.31 -9.98 -0.81
N GLU A 43 -0.26 -8.67 -0.54
CA GLU A 43 -0.38 -7.63 -1.57
C GLU A 43 0.77 -7.64 -2.56
N THR A 44 1.99 -7.88 -2.08
CA THR A 44 3.17 -8.04 -2.94
C THR A 44 2.99 -9.23 -3.87
N MET A 45 2.59 -10.39 -3.35
CA MET A 45 2.31 -11.58 -4.17
C MET A 45 1.16 -11.36 -5.15
N ALA A 46 0.08 -10.67 -4.75
CA ALA A 46 -1.02 -10.35 -5.64
C ALA A 46 -0.62 -9.41 -6.79
N ARG A 47 0.29 -8.46 -6.51
CA ARG A 47 0.83 -7.51 -7.49
C ARG A 47 1.80 -8.17 -8.46
N THR A 48 2.71 -9.02 -7.96
CA THR A 48 3.72 -9.69 -8.80
C THR A 48 3.20 -10.95 -9.47
N GLY A 49 2.15 -11.57 -8.92
CA GLY A 49 1.66 -12.87 -9.35
C GLY A 49 2.59 -14.03 -8.99
N VAL A 50 3.59 -13.80 -8.13
CA VAL A 50 4.61 -14.77 -7.72
C VAL A 50 4.38 -15.15 -6.27
N LEU A 51 4.26 -16.45 -6.00
CA LEU A 51 4.26 -16.98 -4.64
C LEU A 51 5.70 -17.02 -4.14
N GLN A 52 6.00 -16.26 -3.10
CA GLN A 52 7.33 -16.23 -2.51
C GLN A 52 7.23 -16.17 -1.00
N HIS A 53 8.13 -16.91 -0.35
CA HIS A 53 8.40 -16.77 1.07
C HIS A 53 9.06 -15.41 1.35
N CYS A 54 8.37 -14.55 2.11
CA CYS A 54 8.84 -13.23 2.50
C CYS A 54 9.66 -13.25 3.82
N GLY A 55 10.13 -14.43 4.24
CA GLY A 55 10.85 -14.76 5.48
C GLY A 55 11.99 -13.83 5.94
N ARG A 56 11.66 -12.59 6.27
CA ARG A 56 12.54 -11.59 6.90
C ARG A 56 11.87 -10.92 8.11
N ALA A 57 10.65 -11.32 8.47
CA ALA A 57 9.94 -10.84 9.64
C ALA A 57 10.32 -11.63 10.91
N GLY A 58 11.54 -11.45 11.41
CA GLY A 58 11.88 -11.82 12.80
C GLY A 58 11.83 -13.31 13.16
N GLY A 59 12.06 -14.22 12.20
CA GLY A 59 12.14 -15.67 12.47
C GLY A 59 10.80 -16.41 12.60
N ALA A 60 9.67 -15.72 12.38
CA ALA A 60 8.36 -16.35 12.40
C ALA A 60 8.18 -17.29 11.19
N VAL A 61 7.69 -18.50 11.45
CA VAL A 61 7.34 -19.44 10.39
C VAL A 61 6.14 -18.89 9.61
N GLU A 62 6.23 -18.92 8.28
CA GLU A 62 5.19 -18.44 7.40
C GLU A 62 4.69 -19.56 6.48
N GLY A 63 3.41 -19.49 6.11
CA GLY A 63 2.82 -20.29 5.06
C GLY A 63 2.22 -19.36 4.02
N ILE A 64 2.52 -19.61 2.75
CA ILE A 64 1.93 -18.89 1.62
C ILE A 64 0.93 -19.81 0.93
N GLY A 65 -0.13 -19.22 0.38
CA GLY A 65 -1.20 -19.98 -0.25
C GLY A 65 -1.83 -19.21 -1.40
N PHE A 66 -2.42 -19.95 -2.33
CA PHE A 66 -3.15 -19.42 -3.46
C PHE A 66 -4.44 -20.21 -3.66
N GLY A 67 -5.52 -19.53 -4.05
CA GLY A 67 -6.82 -20.16 -4.26
C GLY A 67 -7.81 -19.33 -5.07
N GLN A 68 -8.93 -19.92 -5.44
CA GLN A 68 -10.00 -19.23 -6.19
C GLN A 68 -10.97 -18.45 -5.27
N SER A 69 -10.91 -18.72 -3.96
CA SER A 69 -11.58 -17.96 -2.92
C SER A 69 -10.59 -17.53 -1.82
N PRO A 70 -10.89 -16.50 -1.02
CA PRO A 70 -10.05 -16.09 0.11
C PRO A 70 -9.77 -17.25 1.07
N ASP A 71 -10.82 -17.99 1.45
CA ASP A 71 -10.75 -19.12 2.36
C ASP A 71 -9.89 -20.26 1.80
N SER A 72 -10.04 -20.59 0.51
CA SER A 72 -9.18 -21.60 -0.13
C SER A 72 -7.71 -21.19 -0.16
N ALA A 73 -7.41 -19.90 -0.34
CA ALA A 73 -6.03 -19.41 -0.31
C ALA A 73 -5.40 -19.58 1.08
N ILE A 74 -6.14 -19.29 2.16
CA ILE A 74 -5.69 -19.53 3.53
C ILE A 74 -5.48 -21.02 3.79
N LYS A 75 -6.47 -21.85 3.41
CA LYS A 75 -6.43 -23.31 3.64
C LYS A 75 -5.29 -24.00 2.91
N ASN A 76 -4.83 -23.42 1.79
CA ASN A 76 -3.70 -23.91 1.02
C ASN A 76 -2.33 -23.50 1.58
N CYS A 77 -2.26 -22.72 2.67
CA CYS A 77 -0.99 -22.41 3.33
C CYS A 77 -0.37 -23.64 4.01
N CYS A 78 0.95 -23.81 3.88
CA CYS A 78 1.68 -25.03 4.27
C CYS A 78 1.40 -25.57 5.70
N TYR A 79 1.26 -24.67 6.68
CA TYR A 79 1.05 -25.04 8.10
C TYR A 79 -0.38 -24.83 8.58
N TRP A 80 -1.33 -24.61 7.65
CA TRP A 80 -2.72 -24.37 8.01
C TRP A 80 -3.30 -25.59 8.74
N GLY A 81 -3.92 -25.36 9.90
CA GLY A 81 -4.43 -26.42 10.77
C GLY A 81 -3.37 -27.16 11.58
N GLN A 82 -2.07 -26.94 11.34
CA GLN A 82 -0.97 -27.57 12.07
C GLN A 82 -0.37 -26.66 13.14
N ARG A 83 -0.32 -25.35 12.86
CA ARG A 83 0.21 -24.33 13.78
C ARG A 83 -0.82 -23.25 14.05
N LYS A 84 -0.70 -22.59 15.20
CA LYS A 84 -1.55 -21.46 15.58
C LYS A 84 -1.22 -20.25 14.71
N PRO A 85 -2.16 -19.73 13.89
CA PRO A 85 -1.95 -18.49 13.17
C PRO A 85 -1.73 -17.33 14.15
N ARG A 86 -0.69 -16.54 13.89
CA ARG A 86 -0.37 -15.28 14.56
C ARG A 86 -0.93 -14.10 13.78
N GLU A 87 -0.80 -14.14 12.46
CA GLU A 87 -1.19 -13.06 11.57
C GLU A 87 -1.59 -13.66 10.22
N ILE A 88 -2.64 -13.11 9.59
CA ILE A 88 -3.14 -13.56 8.30
C ILE A 88 -3.29 -12.33 7.40
N GLY A 89 -2.65 -12.39 6.24
CA GLY A 89 -2.81 -11.44 5.16
C GLY A 89 -3.39 -12.11 3.94
N ILE A 90 -4.33 -11.45 3.27
CA ILE A 90 -5.01 -11.99 2.09
C ILE A 90 -5.23 -10.85 1.11
N CYS A 91 -4.95 -11.10 -0.17
CA CYS A 91 -5.15 -10.12 -1.23
C CYS A 91 -5.64 -10.79 -2.50
N ARG A 92 -6.55 -10.12 -3.22
CA ARG A 92 -6.99 -10.55 -4.55
C ARG A 92 -5.98 -10.07 -5.59
N GLY A 93 -5.36 -11.01 -6.31
CA GLY A 93 -4.60 -10.73 -7.52
C GLY A 93 -5.41 -11.05 -8.78
N HIS A 94 -4.82 -10.78 -9.94
CA HIS A 94 -5.45 -11.00 -11.24
C HIS A 94 -5.85 -12.48 -11.47
N ARG A 95 -5.07 -13.43 -10.95
CA ARG A 95 -5.24 -14.87 -11.17
C ARG A 95 -6.08 -15.58 -10.11
N GLY A 96 -6.34 -14.92 -8.98
CA GLY A 96 -6.95 -15.53 -7.80
C GLY A 96 -6.56 -14.82 -6.51
N TRP A 97 -6.79 -15.48 -5.38
CA TRP A 97 -6.48 -14.97 -4.05
C TRP A 97 -5.13 -15.48 -3.58
N PHE A 98 -4.33 -14.59 -3.02
CA PHE A 98 -3.03 -14.87 -2.42
C PHE A 98 -3.15 -14.68 -0.91
N ALA A 99 -2.61 -15.61 -0.15
CA ALA A 99 -2.60 -15.56 1.31
C ALA A 99 -1.17 -15.73 1.83
N CYS A 100 -0.87 -15.00 2.90
CA CYS A 100 0.31 -15.18 3.72
C CYS A 100 -0.16 -15.33 5.17
N VAL A 101 0.27 -16.40 5.85
CA VAL A 101 -0.04 -16.66 7.25
C VAL A 101 1.25 -16.76 8.03
N ARG A 102 1.41 -15.94 9.07
CA ARG A 102 2.49 -16.06 10.06
C ARG A 102 2.02 -16.93 11.20
N TYR A 103 2.88 -17.80 11.70
CA TYR A 103 2.60 -18.73 12.79
C TYR A 103 3.51 -18.44 13.99
N TRP A 104 3.04 -18.80 15.20
CA TRP A 104 3.88 -18.94 16.39
C TRP A 104 4.75 -20.18 16.29
#